data_AF-A0A370KF82-F1
#
_entry.id   AF-A0A370KF82-F1
#
_cell.length_a   1.000
_cell.length_b   1.000
_cell.length_c   1.000
_cell.angle_alpha   90.00
_cell.angle_beta   90.00
_cell.angle_gamma   90.00
#
_symmetry.space_group_name_H-M   'P 1'
#
loop_
_entity.id
_entity.type
_entity.pdbx_description
1 polymer ?
#
loop_
_entity_poly.entity_id
_entity_poly.type
_entity_poly.pdbx_seq_one_letter_code
_entity_poly.pdbx_strand_id
1 'polypeptide(L)'
;MNLADHFAHPDPREAELSQRLLELGLDLSRLGVVARSAFENEKSLATNARRSPAMLAVRLFVWYVTESQHFDPNVLSRPGSIGRSIFTMRRWAAGDPIFAAHVELEISALKYFLYELFQTIKVPPTMIIAAQERLLGA
;
A
#
# COMPACT_ATOMS: atom_id res chain seq x y z
N MET A 1 -23.18 31.34 -13.77
CA MET A 1 -22.42 30.09 -13.97
C MET A 1 -20.96 30.48 -14.00
N ASN A 2 -20.24 30.24 -12.90
CA ASN A 2 -18.93 30.83 -12.65
C ASN A 2 -17.84 29.89 -13.20
N LEU A 3 -17.02 30.36 -14.14
CA LEU A 3 -15.94 29.59 -14.78
C LEU A 3 -14.72 29.36 -13.86
N ALA A 4 -14.79 29.80 -12.60
CA ALA A 4 -13.71 29.71 -11.62
C ALA A 4 -13.62 28.33 -10.93
N ASP A 5 -14.65 27.48 -11.01
CA ASP A 5 -14.64 26.15 -10.38
C ASP A 5 -13.86 25.09 -11.20
N HIS A 6 -13.29 25.45 -12.35
CA HIS A 6 -12.50 24.55 -13.20
C HIS A 6 -11.01 24.47 -12.85
N PHE A 7 -10.54 25.28 -11.91
CA PHE A 7 -9.20 25.17 -11.35
C PHE A 7 -9.28 24.91 -9.86
N ALA A 8 -9.92 23.81 -9.48
CA ALA A 8 -9.70 23.24 -8.16
C ALA A 8 -8.20 22.96 -8.04
N HIS A 9 -7.48 23.79 -7.29
CA HIS A 9 -6.11 23.47 -6.91
C HIS A 9 -6.12 22.09 -6.25
N PRO A 10 -5.30 21.14 -6.71
CA PRO A 10 -5.29 19.80 -6.13
C PRO A 10 -5.00 19.94 -4.64
N ASP A 11 -5.81 19.30 -3.80
CA ASP A 11 -5.61 19.31 -2.35
C ASP A 11 -4.17 18.82 -2.08
N PRO A 12 -3.31 19.65 -1.45
CA PRO A 12 -1.92 19.30 -1.22
C PRO A 12 -1.77 17.98 -0.44
N ARG A 13 -2.76 17.61 0.38
CA ARG A 13 -2.78 16.32 1.09
C ARG A 13 -3.05 15.14 0.17
N GLU A 14 -3.91 15.31 -0.83
CA GLU A 14 -4.18 14.27 -1.83
C GLU A 14 -2.99 14.06 -2.77
N ALA A 15 -2.30 15.15 -3.14
CA ALA A 15 -1.07 15.08 -3.91
C ALA A 15 0.04 14.35 -3.13
N GLU A 16 0.22 14.68 -1.84
CA GLU A 16 1.17 13.99 -0.97
C GLU A 16 0.83 12.50 -0.81
N LEU A 17 -0.44 12.18 -0.57
CA LEU A 17 -0.90 10.79 -0.44
C LEU A 17 -0.61 9.99 -1.72
N SER A 18 -0.93 10.55 -2.89
CA SER A 18 -0.70 9.90 -4.18
C SER A 18 0.78 9.65 -4.43
N GLN A 19 1.64 10.64 -4.12
CA GLN A 19 3.10 10.49 -4.22
C GLN A 19 3.62 9.39 -3.29
N ARG A 20 3.13 9.33 -2.06
CA ARG A 20 3.52 8.31 -1.08
C ARG A 20 3.10 6.91 -1.50
N LEU A 21 1.89 6.75 -2.03
CA LEU A 21 1.44 5.45 -2.57
C LEU A 21 2.31 4.99 -3.74
N LEU A 22 2.69 5.92 -4.62
CA LEU A 22 3.62 5.63 -5.69
C LEU A 22 5.02 5.26 -5.19
N GLU A 23 5.50 5.88 -4.10
CA GLU A 23 6.76 5.52 -3.45
C GLU A 23 6.70 4.12 -2.80
N LEU A 24 5.54 3.72 -2.28
CA LEU A 24 5.24 2.34 -1.89
C LEU A 24 5.04 1.40 -3.10
N GLY A 25 5.13 1.92 -4.33
CA GLY A 25 5.04 1.14 -5.54
C GLY A 25 3.62 0.90 -6.04
N LEU A 26 2.59 1.50 -5.45
CA LEU A 26 1.21 1.41 -5.92
C LEU A 26 0.91 2.56 -6.89
N ASP A 27 0.68 2.22 -8.16
CA ASP A 27 0.30 3.20 -9.18
C ASP A 27 -1.22 3.28 -9.32
N LEU A 28 -1.80 4.31 -8.70
CA LEU A 28 -3.23 4.55 -8.72
C LEU A 28 -3.82 4.80 -10.12
N SER A 29 -2.99 5.20 -11.10
CA SER A 29 -3.44 5.43 -12.48
C SER A 29 -3.70 4.12 -13.23
N ARG A 30 -3.15 3.01 -12.75
CA ARG A 30 -3.25 1.69 -13.36
C ARG A 30 -4.40 0.85 -12.77
N LEU A 31 -5.07 1.36 -11.73
CA LEU A 31 -6.24 0.70 -11.14
C LEU A 31 -7.40 0.65 -12.15
N GLY A 32 -8.00 -0.52 -12.31
CA GLY A 32 -9.29 -0.65 -13.00
C GLY A 32 -10.42 0.08 -12.27
N VAL A 33 -11.51 0.39 -12.97
CA VAL A 33 -12.64 1.21 -12.45
C VAL A 33 -13.19 0.68 -11.12
N VAL A 34 -13.40 -0.64 -11.01
CA VAL A 34 -13.94 -1.27 -9.79
C VAL A 34 -12.95 -1.12 -8.61
N ALA A 35 -11.68 -1.46 -8.83
CA ALA A 35 -10.64 -1.35 -7.81
C ALA A 35 -10.46 0.11 -7.37
N ARG A 36 -10.53 1.05 -8.32
CA ARG A 36 -10.46 2.49 -8.03
C ARG A 36 -11.62 2.93 -7.15
N SER A 37 -12.85 2.53 -7.46
CA SER A 37 -14.02 2.87 -6.64
C SER A 37 -13.91 2.31 -5.22
N ALA A 38 -13.46 1.06 -5.07
CA ALA A 38 -13.25 0.46 -3.76
C ALA A 38 -12.16 1.19 -2.96
N PHE A 39 -11.07 1.55 -3.63
CA PHE A 39 -9.98 2.33 -3.04
C PHE A 39 -10.43 3.71 -2.54
N GLU A 40 -11.19 4.46 -3.34
CA GLU A 40 -11.68 5.78 -2.92
C GLU A 40 -12.64 5.68 -1.73
N ASN A 41 -13.43 4.61 -1.64
CA ASN A 41 -14.28 4.35 -0.49
C ASN A 41 -13.45 4.09 0.78
N GLU A 42 -12.45 3.20 0.72
CA GLU A 42 -11.55 2.95 1.85
C GLU A 42 -10.78 4.22 2.24
N LYS A 43 -10.30 5.01 1.26
CA LYS A 43 -9.65 6.31 1.49
C LYS A 43 -10.55 7.24 2.29
N SER A 44 -11.82 7.35 1.91
CA SER A 44 -12.80 8.17 2.61
C SER A 44 -12.97 7.73 4.07
N LEU A 45 -13.15 6.42 4.29
CA LEU A 45 -13.29 5.85 5.64
C LEU A 45 -12.05 6.07 6.50
N ALA A 46 -10.85 5.86 5.95
CA ALA A 46 -9.59 6.00 6.65
C ALA A 46 -9.21 7.47 6.92
N THR A 47 -9.63 8.41 6.06
CA THR A 47 -9.37 9.85 6.25
C THR A 47 -10.17 10.42 7.43
N ASN A 48 -11.35 9.88 7.72
CA ASN A 48 -12.15 10.26 8.89
C ASN A 48 -11.42 10.02 10.22
N ALA A 49 -10.39 9.16 10.24
CA ALA A 49 -9.56 8.90 11.41
C ALA A 49 -8.43 9.93 11.65
N ARG A 50 -8.35 11.03 10.85
CA ARG A 50 -7.34 12.11 10.97
C ARG A 50 -5.88 11.62 11.01
N ARG A 51 -5.56 10.58 10.25
CA ARG A 51 -4.19 10.04 10.14
C ARG A 51 -3.28 10.99 9.36
N SER A 52 -1.97 10.92 9.62
CA SER A 52 -0.98 11.58 8.76
C SER A 52 -1.02 10.97 7.34
N PRO A 53 -0.65 11.72 6.29
CA PRO A 53 -0.61 11.19 4.92
C PRO A 53 0.26 9.93 4.78
N ALA A 54 1.35 9.83 5.55
CA ALA A 54 2.20 8.65 5.59
C ALA A 54 1.47 7.43 6.17
N MET A 55 0.85 7.56 7.35
CA MET A 55 0.07 6.48 7.95
C MET A 55 -1.10 6.05 7.06
N LEU A 56 -1.78 7.02 6.43
CA LEU A 56 -2.86 6.75 5.50
C LEU A 56 -2.37 5.99 4.25
N ALA A 57 -1.22 6.38 3.69
CA ALA A 57 -0.62 5.69 2.56
C ALA A 57 -0.26 4.24 2.90
N VAL A 58 0.31 3.99 4.08
CA VAL A 58 0.61 2.63 4.56
C VAL A 58 -0.65 1.79 4.66
N ARG A 59 -1.68 2.29 5.37
CA ARG A 59 -2.95 1.58 5.52
C ARG A 59 -3.60 1.26 4.18
N LEU A 60 -3.67 2.23 3.27
CA LEU A 60 -4.31 2.04 1.97
C LEU A 60 -3.54 1.08 1.07
N PHE A 61 -2.21 1.14 1.09
CA PHE A 61 -1.37 0.18 0.39
C PHE A 61 -1.59 -1.24 0.91
N VAL A 62 -1.52 -1.44 2.23
CA VAL A 62 -1.68 -2.77 2.83
C VAL A 62 -3.08 -3.29 2.58
N TRP A 63 -4.12 -2.52 2.88
CA TRP A 63 -5.51 -2.89 2.56
C TRP A 63 -5.66 -3.32 1.09
N TYR A 64 -5.10 -2.55 0.16
CA TYR A 64 -5.23 -2.86 -1.26
C TYR A 64 -4.61 -4.22 -1.60
N VAL A 65 -3.42 -4.51 -1.04
CA VAL A 65 -2.70 -5.77 -1.30
C VAL A 65 -3.34 -6.96 -0.58
N THR A 66 -3.79 -6.80 0.66
CA THR A 66 -4.13 -7.93 1.54
C THR A 66 -5.63 -8.15 1.73
N GLU A 67 -6.44 -7.09 1.67
CA GLU A 67 -7.85 -7.12 2.11
C GLU A 67 -8.84 -6.81 0.99
N SER A 68 -8.44 -6.06 -0.04
CA SER A 68 -9.38 -5.48 -1.02
C SER A 68 -10.12 -6.46 -1.92
N GLN A 69 -9.66 -7.71 -2.02
CA GLN A 69 -10.09 -8.71 -3.02
C GLN A 69 -9.92 -8.29 -4.49
N HIS A 70 -9.37 -7.09 -4.75
CA HIS A 70 -9.20 -6.50 -6.07
C HIS A 70 -7.73 -6.26 -6.41
N PHE A 71 -6.81 -6.92 -5.68
CA PHE A 71 -5.39 -6.80 -5.91
C PHE A 71 -5.01 -7.36 -7.29
N ASP A 72 -4.41 -6.50 -8.11
CA ASP A 72 -3.74 -6.89 -9.36
C ASP A 72 -2.25 -6.55 -9.25
N PRO A 73 -1.34 -7.55 -9.27
CA PRO A 73 0.10 -7.28 -9.16
C PRO A 73 0.63 -6.41 -10.30
N ASN A 74 -0.07 -6.33 -11.44
CA ASN A 74 0.33 -5.45 -12.53
C ASN A 74 0.21 -3.98 -12.17
N VAL A 75 -0.62 -3.58 -11.20
CA VAL A 75 -0.74 -2.17 -10.81
C VAL A 75 0.47 -1.66 -10.01
N LEU A 76 1.40 -2.55 -9.66
CA LEU A 76 2.64 -2.19 -9.03
C LEU A 76 3.58 -1.53 -10.05
N SER A 77 4.19 -0.39 -9.68
CA SER A 77 5.05 0.39 -10.58
C SER A 77 6.38 -0.30 -10.88
N ARG A 78 6.79 -1.32 -10.09
CA ARG A 78 8.03 -2.07 -10.25
C ARG A 78 7.86 -3.54 -9.84
N PRO A 79 8.51 -4.49 -10.54
CA PRO A 79 8.57 -5.88 -10.10
C PRO A 79 9.18 -6.00 -8.69
N GLY A 80 8.59 -6.86 -7.84
CA GLY A 80 9.06 -7.08 -6.47
C GLY A 80 8.89 -5.89 -5.53
N SER A 81 7.97 -4.96 -5.82
CA SER A 81 7.80 -3.72 -5.05
C SER A 81 7.50 -3.97 -3.58
N ILE A 82 6.79 -5.04 -3.20
CA ILE A 82 6.36 -5.26 -1.79
C ILE A 82 7.53 -5.22 -0.80
N GLY A 83 8.65 -5.89 -1.08
CA GLY A 83 9.82 -5.83 -0.20
C GLY A 83 10.40 -4.41 -0.08
N ARG A 84 10.36 -3.64 -1.17
CA ARG A 84 10.77 -2.23 -1.17
C ARG A 84 9.75 -1.33 -0.47
N SER A 85 8.46 -1.67 -0.53
CA SER A 85 7.39 -1.00 0.21
C SER A 85 7.62 -1.18 1.71
N ILE A 86 7.88 -2.41 2.17
CA ILE A 86 8.20 -2.72 3.58
C ILE A 86 9.38 -1.88 4.08
N PHE A 87 10.50 -1.88 3.33
CA PHE A 87 11.66 -1.04 3.66
C PHE A 87 11.31 0.45 3.73
N THR A 88 10.49 0.93 2.78
CA THR A 88 10.08 2.33 2.71
C THR A 88 9.20 2.74 3.90
N MET A 89 8.25 1.89 4.28
CA MET A 89 7.39 2.11 5.45
C MET A 89 8.22 2.24 6.73
N ARG A 90 9.18 1.31 6.95
CA ARG A 90 10.10 1.35 8.10
C ARG A 90 10.94 2.62 8.12
N ARG A 91 11.47 3.03 6.96
CA ARG A 91 12.24 4.27 6.84
C ARG A 91 11.41 5.49 7.19
N TRP A 92 10.15 5.57 6.74
CA TRP A 92 9.27 6.69 7.10
C TRP A 92 8.96 6.74 8.60
N ALA A 93 8.89 5.59 9.27
CA ALA A 93 8.56 5.49 10.68
C ALA A 93 9.76 5.57 11.63
N ALA A 94 11.00 5.61 11.12
CA ALA A 94 12.22 5.51 11.92
C ALA A 94 12.35 6.59 13.03
N GLY A 95 11.67 7.73 12.89
CA GLY A 95 11.69 8.83 13.86
C GLY A 95 10.48 8.92 14.79
N ASP A 96 9.47 8.06 14.63
CA ASP A 96 8.21 8.11 15.38
C ASP A 96 7.84 6.71 15.90
N PRO A 97 7.97 6.44 17.21
CA PRO A 97 7.67 5.13 17.81
C PRO A 97 6.22 4.68 17.62
N ILE A 98 5.25 5.61 17.61
CA ILE A 98 3.83 5.27 17.44
C ILE A 98 3.60 4.87 15.98
N PHE A 99 4.17 5.62 15.04
CA PHE A 99 4.09 5.27 13.63
C PHE A 99 4.83 3.96 13.35
N ALA A 100 5.98 3.70 13.99
CA ALA A 100 6.73 2.47 13.83
C ALA A 100 5.93 1.24 14.28
N ALA A 101 5.27 1.33 15.44
CA ALA A 101 4.39 0.27 15.91
C ALA A 101 3.24 -0.01 14.93
N HIS A 102 2.63 1.04 14.38
CA HIS A 102 1.58 0.89 13.36
C HIS A 102 2.11 0.25 12.08
N VAL A 103 3.27 0.68 11.59
CA VAL A 103 3.92 0.13 10.40
C VAL A 103 4.21 -1.35 10.56
N GLU A 104 4.73 -1.79 11.71
CA GLU A 104 5.02 -3.22 11.92
C GLU A 104 3.74 -4.09 11.97
N LEU A 105 2.61 -3.56 12.44
CA LEU A 105 1.33 -4.26 12.35
C LEU A 105 0.88 -4.45 10.89
N GLU A 106 0.98 -3.39 10.09
CA GLU A 106 0.63 -3.40 8.66
C GLU A 106 1.60 -4.31 7.86
N ILE A 107 2.89 -4.30 8.19
CA ILE A 107 3.88 -5.23 7.62
C ILE A 107 3.56 -6.67 8.00
N SER A 108 3.11 -6.92 9.22
CA SER A 108 2.72 -8.28 9.65
C SER A 108 1.55 -8.81 8.83
N ALA A 109 0.56 -7.97 8.52
CA ALA A 109 -0.55 -8.33 7.62
C ALA A 109 -0.05 -8.66 6.21
N LEU A 110 0.85 -7.86 5.64
CA LEU A 110 1.49 -8.17 4.35
C LEU A 110 2.24 -9.50 4.36
N LYS A 111 3.03 -9.76 5.42
CA LYS A 111 3.81 -11.00 5.54
C LYS A 111 2.90 -12.22 5.64
N TYR A 112 1.81 -12.12 6.40
CA TYR A 112 0.81 -13.18 6.51
C TYR A 112 0.12 -13.46 5.16
N PHE A 113 -0.35 -12.41 4.48
CA PHE A 113 -0.96 -12.56 3.16
C PHE A 113 -0.02 -13.24 2.15
N LEU A 114 1.26 -12.82 2.11
CA LEU A 114 2.23 -13.45 1.22
C LEU A 114 2.52 -14.90 1.60
N TYR A 115 2.55 -15.21 2.89
CA TYR A 115 2.68 -16.58 3.36
C TYR A 115 1.52 -17.46 2.88
N GLU A 116 0.27 -17.01 3.04
CA GLU A 116 -0.91 -17.73 2.54
C GLU A 116 -0.87 -17.90 1.02
N LEU A 117 -0.50 -16.85 0.29
CA LEU A 117 -0.35 -16.89 -1.16
C LEU A 117 0.68 -17.94 -1.58
N PHE A 118 1.84 -18.01 -0.94
CA PHE A 118 2.83 -19.06 -1.24
C PHE A 118 2.33 -20.48 -1.00
N GLN A 119 1.41 -20.70 -0.06
CA GLN A 119 0.81 -22.03 0.13
C GLN A 119 -0.11 -22.44 -1.04
N THR A 120 -0.64 -21.48 -1.79
CA THR A 120 -1.59 -21.72 -2.88
C THR A 120 -0.93 -21.87 -4.25
N ILE A 121 0.30 -21.35 -4.45
CA ILE A 121 0.95 -21.37 -5.75
C ILE A 121 1.77 -22.65 -5.93
N LYS A 122 1.65 -23.27 -7.11
CA LYS A 122 2.48 -24.40 -7.55
C LYS A 122 3.90 -23.94 -7.93
N VAL A 123 4.72 -23.58 -6.95
CA VAL A 123 6.17 -23.33 -7.11
C VAL A 123 6.97 -24.40 -6.35
N PRO A 124 8.22 -24.69 -6.76
CA PRO A 124 9.08 -25.62 -6.02
C PRO A 124 9.25 -25.17 -4.56
N PRO A 125 9.17 -26.09 -3.58
CA PRO A 125 9.28 -25.75 -2.16
C PRO A 125 10.54 -24.95 -1.80
N THR A 126 11.65 -25.20 -2.49
CA THR A 126 12.92 -24.48 -2.30
C THR A 126 12.82 -22.99 -2.67
N MET A 127 12.02 -22.63 -3.67
CA MET A 127 11.77 -21.22 -4.01
C MET A 127 10.85 -20.55 -3.00
N ILE A 128 9.86 -21.28 -2.48
CA ILE A 128 8.97 -20.79 -1.43
C ILE A 128 9.77 -20.49 -0.15
N ILE A 129 10.62 -21.42 0.29
CA ILE A 129 11.48 -21.24 1.47
C ILE A 129 12.40 -20.04 1.29
N ALA A 130 13.11 -19.94 0.16
CA ALA A 130 14.00 -18.81 -0.11
C ALA A 130 13.26 -17.46 -0.18
N ALA A 131 12.02 -17.45 -0.69
CA ALA A 131 11.18 -16.26 -0.68
C ALA A 131 10.71 -15.89 0.72
N GLN A 132 10.30 -16.87 1.53
CA GLN A 132 9.90 -16.68 2.92
C GLN A 132 11.05 -16.18 3.80
N GLU A 133 12.25 -16.75 3.68
CA GLU A 133 13.44 -16.29 4.41
C GLU A 133 13.76 -14.82 4.12
N ARG A 134 13.71 -14.43 2.84
CA ARG A 134 13.89 -13.03 2.43
C ARG A 134 12.77 -12.13 2.96
N LEU A 135 11.53 -12.61 3.01
CA LEU A 135 10.40 -11.84 3.49
C LEU A 135 10.44 -11.64 5.01
N LEU A 136 10.88 -12.65 5.75
CA LEU A 136 10.98 -12.61 7.20
C LEU A 136 12.18 -11.78 7.66
N GLY A 137 13.31 -11.84 6.93
CA GLY A 137 14.52 -11.06 7.21
C GLY A 137 14.52 -9.61 6.73
N ALA A 138 13.59 -9.23 5.84
CA ALA A 138 13.45 -7.86 5.32
C ALA A 138 12.56 -6.96 6.17
#